data_AF-A0AAW6EJ29-F1
#
_entry.id   AF-A0AAW6EJ29-F1
#
_cell.length_a   1.000
_cell.length_b   1.000
_cell.length_c   1.000
_cell.angle_alpha   90.00
_cell.angle_beta   90.00
_cell.angle_gamma   90.00
#
_symmetry.space_group_name_H-M   'P 1'
#
loop_
_entity.id
_entity.type
_entity.pdbx_description
1 polymer ?
#
loop_
_entity_poly.entity_id
_entity_poly.type
_entity_poly.pdbx_seq_one_letter_code
_entity_poly.pdbx_strand_id
1 'polypeptide(L)'
;MIPEVKIVIFEEKNVLKNMLDLLDNQYEFIINKDLIKIDKIAKELDEAAKKLARLEIKRRNLMESKPSVKQYIEDCNDENIKQAYKEIKEILNMIELQKKANETLIKQRLFFTKKMINCIKPGKSIGTYNAYGQVGK
;
A
#
# COMPACT_ATOMS: atom_id res chain seq x y z
N MET A 1 30.77 -11.68 7.50
CA MET A 1 29.57 -11.03 6.92
C MET A 1 29.95 -9.62 6.53
N ILE A 2 29.49 -9.11 5.38
CA ILE A 2 29.82 -7.72 5.00
C ILE A 2 28.98 -6.81 5.91
N PRO A 3 29.59 -5.98 6.80
CA PRO A 3 28.86 -5.14 7.75
C PRO A 3 27.84 -4.21 7.07
N GLU A 4 28.12 -3.80 5.83
CA GLU A 4 27.24 -2.97 5.01
C GLU A 4 25.91 -3.66 4.70
N VAL A 5 25.88 -4.97 4.48
CA VAL A 5 24.63 -5.72 4.23
C VAL A 5 23.75 -5.75 5.47
N LYS A 6 24.34 -5.84 6.67
CA LYS A 6 23.60 -5.78 7.93
C LYS A 6 22.92 -4.41 8.09
N ILE A 7 23.65 -3.33 7.82
CA ILE A 7 23.12 -1.96 7.89
C ILE A 7 21.95 -1.79 6.91
N VAL A 8 22.10 -2.23 5.65
CA VAL A 8 21.04 -2.13 4.64
C VAL A 8 19.79 -2.91 5.04
N ILE A 9 19.91 -4.11 5.62
CA ILE A 9 18.75 -4.88 6.10
C ILE A 9 18.01 -4.16 7.23
N PHE A 10 18.74 -3.53 8.16
CA PHE A 10 18.12 -2.75 9.23
C PHE A 10 17.46 -1.46 8.71
N GLU A 11 18.06 -0.81 7.71
CA GLU A 11 17.45 0.34 7.04
C GLU A 11 16.18 -0.05 6.28
N GLU A 12 16.19 -1.18 5.55
CA GLU A 12 15.00 -1.73 4.87
C GLU A 12 13.87 -1.98 5.88
N LYS A 13 14.18 -2.61 7.02
CA LYS A 13 13.22 -2.83 8.10
C LYS A 13 12.62 -1.52 8.61
N ASN A 14 13.44 -0.48 8.79
CA ASN A 14 12.96 0.80 9.30
C ASN A 14 12.05 1.51 8.30
N VAL A 15 12.38 1.46 7.00
CA VAL A 15 11.54 1.99 5.93
C VAL A 15 10.20 1.24 5.89
N LEU A 16 10.20 -0.08 6.03
CA LEU A 16 8.98 -0.88 6.05
C LEU A 16 8.10 -0.58 7.27
N LYS A 17 8.69 -0.39 8.46
CA LYS A 17 7.92 0.07 9.63
C LYS A 17 7.26 1.42 9.39
N ASN A 18 8.01 2.38 8.86
CA ASN A 18 7.47 3.69 8.53
C ASN A 18 6.34 3.61 7.49
N MET A 19 6.45 2.71 6.50
CA MET A 19 5.36 2.45 5.56
C MET A 19 4.11 1.90 6.24
N LEU A 20 4.26 1.01 7.21
CA LEU A 20 3.14 0.47 7.98
C LEU A 20 2.43 1.59 8.76
N ASP A 21 3.19 2.43 9.46
CA ASP A 21 2.66 3.58 10.20
C ASP A 21 1.92 4.56 9.25
N LEU A 22 2.44 4.79 8.04
CA LEU A 22 1.76 5.62 7.03
C LEU A 22 0.45 4.98 6.56
N LEU A 23 0.37 3.66 6.44
CA LEU A 23 -0.87 2.96 6.09
C LEU A 23 -1.89 3.00 7.24
N ASP A 24 -1.44 2.98 8.50
CA ASP A 24 -2.29 3.16 9.68
C ASP A 24 -2.89 4.57 9.71
N ASN A 25 -2.06 5.58 9.49
CA ASN A 25 -2.53 6.96 9.36
C ASN A 25 -3.48 7.13 8.17
N GLN A 26 -3.24 6.41 7.06
CA GLN A 26 -4.16 6.41 5.92
C GLN A 26 -5.54 5.88 6.32
N TYR A 27 -5.58 4.79 7.11
CA TYR A 27 -6.83 4.22 7.60
C TYR A 27 -7.61 5.24 8.46
N GLU A 28 -6.93 5.92 9.39
CA GLU A 28 -7.57 6.96 10.22
C GLU A 28 -8.10 8.12 9.38
N PHE A 29 -7.31 8.62 8.42
CA PHE A 29 -7.76 9.72 7.56
C PHE A 29 -8.87 9.32 6.61
N ILE A 30 -8.88 8.07 6.13
CA ILE A 30 -10.03 7.49 5.44
C ILE A 30 -11.23 7.61 6.37
N ILE A 31 -11.21 7.06 7.58
CA ILE A 31 -12.34 7.13 8.51
C ILE A 31 -12.84 8.56 8.71
N ASN A 32 -11.93 9.47 9.02
CA ASN A 32 -12.20 10.89 9.31
C ASN A 32 -12.57 11.73 8.07
N LYS A 33 -12.49 11.15 6.86
CA LYS A 33 -12.80 11.80 5.57
C LYS A 33 -11.90 13.01 5.26
N ASP A 34 -10.67 13.00 5.75
CA ASP A 34 -9.71 14.10 5.54
C ASP A 34 -8.96 13.90 4.21
N LEU A 35 -9.57 14.36 3.12
CA LEU A 35 -9.06 14.17 1.76
C LEU A 35 -7.67 14.80 1.53
N ILE A 36 -7.41 15.94 2.18
CA ILE A 36 -6.13 16.66 2.04
C ILE A 36 -5.01 15.83 2.64
N LYS A 37 -5.23 15.26 3.82
CA LYS A 37 -4.23 14.39 4.46
C LYS A 37 -4.06 13.06 3.74
N ILE A 38 -5.11 12.51 3.15
CA ILE A 38 -5.01 11.29 2.31
C ILE A 38 -4.10 11.54 1.10
N ASP A 39 -4.24 12.69 0.42
CA ASP A 39 -3.36 13.04 -0.72
C ASP A 39 -1.90 13.22 -0.29
N LYS A 40 -1.69 13.83 0.90
CA LYS A 40 -0.35 13.96 1.47
C LYS A 40 0.29 12.61 1.78
N ILE A 41 -0.45 11.69 2.41
CA ILE A 41 0.05 10.33 2.68
C ILE A 41 0.39 9.60 1.37
N ALA A 42 -0.40 9.76 0.31
CA ALA A 42 -0.11 9.11 -0.96
C ALA A 42 1.27 9.51 -1.51
N LYS A 43 1.66 10.78 -1.36
CA LYS A 43 3.00 11.28 -1.72
C LYS A 43 4.09 10.72 -0.81
N GLU A 44 3.86 10.71 0.50
CA GLU A 44 4.80 10.16 1.49
C GLU A 44 5.04 8.66 1.28
N LEU A 45 3.99 7.90 0.91
CA LEU A 45 4.08 6.47 0.58
C LEU A 45 4.90 6.24 -0.70
N ASP A 46 4.73 7.07 -1.73
CA ASP A 46 5.51 7.00 -2.97
C ASP A 46 7.00 7.31 -2.72
N GLU A 47 7.30 8.30 -1.87
CA GLU A 47 8.67 8.59 -1.44
C GLU A 47 9.28 7.43 -0.64
N ALA A 48 8.53 6.82 0.27
CA ALA A 48 8.97 5.64 1.01
C ALA A 48 9.26 4.47 0.05
N ALA A 49 8.42 4.26 -0.98
CA ALA A 49 8.62 3.22 -1.98
C ALA A 49 9.89 3.45 -2.81
N LYS A 50 10.15 4.71 -3.21
CA LYS A 50 11.41 5.09 -3.88
C LYS A 50 12.63 4.84 -3.00
N LYS A 51 12.55 5.14 -1.70
CA LYS A 51 13.63 4.85 -0.73
C LYS A 51 13.87 3.35 -0.61
N LEU A 52 12.81 2.55 -0.50
CA LEU A 52 12.91 1.09 -0.43
C LEU A 52 13.56 0.51 -1.70
N ALA A 53 13.13 0.95 -2.89
CA ALA A 53 13.72 0.51 -4.16
C ALA A 53 15.22 0.84 -4.27
N ARG A 54 15.64 2.01 -3.79
CA ARG A 54 17.07 2.38 -3.73
C ARG A 54 17.85 1.47 -2.79
N LEU A 55 17.30 1.12 -1.63
CA LEU A 55 17.93 0.19 -0.69
C LEU A 55 18.01 -1.22 -1.27
N GLU A 56 16.98 -1.67 -1.98
CA GLU A 56 16.99 -2.98 -2.63
C GLU A 56 18.05 -3.06 -3.73
N ILE A 57 18.23 -2.00 -4.53
CA ILE A 57 19.31 -1.92 -5.53
C ILE A 57 20.68 -1.95 -4.84
N LYS A 58 20.88 -1.16 -3.76
CA LYS A 58 22.12 -1.21 -2.97
C LYS A 58 22.40 -2.61 -2.44
N ARG A 59 21.38 -3.27 -1.87
CA ARG A 59 21.47 -4.65 -1.37
C ARG A 59 21.85 -5.61 -2.50
N ARG A 60 21.24 -5.47 -3.68
CA ARG A 60 21.51 -6.31 -4.85
C ARG A 60 22.94 -6.15 -5.36
N ASN A 61 23.45 -4.92 -5.41
CA ASN A 61 24.83 -4.64 -5.81
C ASN A 61 25.83 -5.22 -4.80
N LEU A 62 25.55 -5.12 -3.50
CA LEU A 62 26.40 -5.72 -2.45
C LEU A 62 26.39 -7.26 -2.45
N MET A 63 25.32 -7.87 -2.99
CA MET A 63 25.13 -9.31 -3.06
C MET A 63 25.52 -9.95 -4.40
N GLU A 64 26.12 -9.20 -5.33
CA GLU A 64 26.43 -9.61 -6.71
C GLU A 64 27.08 -11.01 -6.88
N SER A 65 27.67 -11.59 -5.83
CA SER A 65 28.31 -12.92 -5.85
C SER A 65 27.53 -14.09 -5.22
N LYS A 66 26.30 -13.90 -4.69
CA LYS A 66 25.60 -14.97 -3.96
C LYS A 66 24.17 -15.28 -4.45
N PRO A 67 23.72 -16.55 -4.38
CA PRO A 67 22.59 -17.03 -5.17
C PRO A 67 21.23 -16.66 -4.59
N SER A 68 21.15 -16.34 -3.28
CA SER A 68 19.88 -16.01 -2.62
C SER A 68 20.09 -15.31 -1.28
N VAL A 69 19.28 -14.27 -1.00
CA VAL A 69 19.23 -13.57 0.29
C VAL A 69 18.94 -14.54 1.43
N LYS A 70 18.07 -15.53 1.20
CA LYS A 70 17.68 -16.53 2.18
C LYS A 70 18.86 -17.42 2.57
N GLN A 71 19.60 -17.90 1.57
CA GLN A 71 20.81 -18.71 1.79
C GLN A 71 21.91 -17.88 2.48
N TYR A 72 22.08 -16.61 2.10
CA TYR A 72 23.04 -15.72 2.77
C TYR A 72 22.76 -15.52 4.26
N ILE A 73 21.49 -15.44 4.64
CA ILE A 73 21.05 -15.24 6.02
C ILE A 73 21.10 -16.56 6.79
N GLU A 74 20.79 -17.70 6.16
CA GLU A 74 20.93 -19.03 6.76
C GLU A 74 22.41 -19.41 6.99
N ASP A 75 23.30 -19.07 6.05
CA ASP A 75 24.76 -19.22 6.17
C ASP A 75 25.38 -18.29 7.23
N CYS A 76 24.62 -17.29 7.70
CA CYS A 76 25.09 -16.34 8.69
C CYS A 76 24.66 -16.76 10.10
N ASN A 77 25.63 -17.08 10.95
CA ASN A 77 25.42 -17.47 12.36
C ASN A 77 24.96 -16.33 13.29
N ASP A 78 24.50 -15.19 12.76
CA ASP A 78 24.03 -14.07 13.57
C ASP A 78 22.50 -14.15 13.73
N GLU A 79 22.06 -14.63 14.89
CA GLU A 79 20.64 -14.79 15.23
C GLU A 79 19.85 -13.47 15.11
N ASN A 80 20.50 -12.32 15.32
CA ASN A 80 19.86 -11.01 15.19
C ASN A 80 19.38 -10.73 13.76
N ILE A 81 20.09 -11.24 12.75
CA ILE A 81 19.77 -10.98 11.34
C ILE A 81 18.69 -11.94 10.86
N LYS A 82 18.71 -13.19 11.32
CA LYS A 82 17.62 -14.13 11.11
C LYS A 82 16.32 -13.59 11.70
N GLN A 83 16.38 -13.06 12.92
CA GLN A 83 15.23 -12.43 13.57
C GLN A 83 14.76 -11.18 12.83
N ALA A 84 15.67 -10.29 12.43
CA ALA A 84 15.33 -9.11 11.64
C ALA A 84 14.67 -9.46 10.29
N TYR A 85 15.15 -10.51 9.62
CA TYR A 85 14.57 -10.99 8.36
C TYR A 85 13.17 -11.59 8.55
N LYS A 86 12.97 -12.35 9.63
CA LYS A 86 11.65 -12.86 10.01
C LYS A 86 10.67 -11.72 10.26
N GLU A 87 11.08 -10.72 11.03
CA GLU A 87 10.27 -9.52 11.29
C GLU A 87 9.97 -8.73 10.01
N ILE A 88 10.93 -8.58 9.10
CA ILE A 88 10.68 -7.96 7.78
C ILE A 88 9.58 -8.69 7.03
N LYS A 89 9.61 -10.03 7.02
CA LYS A 89 8.59 -10.84 6.35
C LYS A 89 7.21 -10.67 7.00
N GLU A 90 7.15 -10.62 8.33
CA GLU A 90 5.91 -10.36 9.07
C GLU A 90 5.36 -8.96 8.76
N ILE A 91 6.21 -7.93 8.77
CA ILE A 91 5.83 -6.55 8.42
C ILE A 91 5.32 -6.48 6.98
N LEU A 92 5.95 -7.16 6.03
CA LEU A 92 5.49 -7.20 4.63
C LEU A 92 4.08 -7.79 4.50
N ASN A 93 3.79 -8.88 5.22
CA ASN A 93 2.45 -9.47 5.24
C ASN A 93 1.43 -8.48 5.84
N MET A 94 1.80 -7.76 6.90
CA MET A 94 0.93 -6.74 7.51
C MET A 94 0.65 -5.58 6.55
N ILE A 95 1.69 -5.07 5.87
CA ILE A 95 1.57 -4.02 4.84
C ILE A 95 0.61 -4.46 3.73
N GLU A 96 0.73 -5.69 3.22
CA GLU A 96 -0.14 -6.20 2.16
C GLU A 96 -1.60 -6.27 2.62
N LEU A 97 -1.84 -6.81 3.82
CA LEU A 97 -3.17 -6.91 4.40
C LEU A 97 -3.81 -5.53 4.61
N GLN A 98 -3.05 -4.59 5.15
CA GLN A 98 -3.52 -3.25 5.44
C GLN A 98 -3.79 -2.44 4.17
N LYS A 99 -2.90 -2.54 3.19
CA LYS A 99 -3.10 -1.92 1.88
C LYS A 99 -4.40 -2.40 1.24
N LYS A 100 -4.66 -3.71 1.29
CA LYS A 100 -5.89 -4.31 0.78
C LYS A 100 -7.14 -3.84 1.55
N ALA A 101 -7.02 -3.70 2.87
CA ALA A 101 -8.10 -3.17 3.71
C ALA A 101 -8.43 -1.71 3.33
N ASN A 102 -7.41 -0.84 3.27
CA ASN A 102 -7.56 0.57 2.88
C ASN A 102 -8.14 0.72 1.48
N GLU A 103 -7.65 -0.06 0.51
CA GLU A 103 -8.20 -0.07 -0.85
C GLU A 103 -9.68 -0.46 -0.87
N THR A 104 -10.05 -1.48 -0.10
CA THR A 104 -11.45 -1.94 0.01
C THR A 104 -12.35 -0.86 0.60
N LEU A 105 -11.90 -0.15 1.64
CA LEU A 105 -12.65 0.95 2.25
C LEU A 105 -12.87 2.11 1.27
N ILE A 106 -11.84 2.48 0.51
CA ILE A 106 -11.95 3.51 -0.54
C ILE A 106 -12.95 3.08 -1.61
N LYS A 107 -12.86 1.83 -2.10
CA LYS A 107 -13.81 1.28 -3.09
C LYS A 107 -15.25 1.27 -2.59
N GLN A 108 -15.48 0.85 -1.35
CA GLN A 108 -16.81 0.87 -0.73
C GLN A 108 -17.39 2.28 -0.68
N ARG A 109 -16.56 3.27 -0.33
CA ARG A 109 -16.98 4.68 -0.31
C ARG A 109 -17.34 5.20 -1.68
N LEU A 110 -16.50 4.94 -2.69
CA LEU A 110 -16.79 5.32 -4.08
C LEU A 110 -18.08 4.68 -4.59
N PHE A 111 -18.31 3.42 -4.25
CA PHE A 111 -19.55 2.72 -4.59
C PHE A 111 -20.77 3.38 -3.93
N PHE A 112 -20.68 3.75 -2.65
CA PHE A 112 -21.75 4.45 -1.95
C PHE A 112 -22.01 5.84 -2.55
N THR A 113 -20.95 6.61 -2.84
CA THR A 113 -21.06 7.91 -3.52
C THR A 113 -21.73 7.78 -4.89
N LYS A 114 -21.39 6.76 -5.68
CA LYS A 114 -22.05 6.48 -6.96
C LYS A 114 -23.54 6.20 -6.78
N LYS A 115 -23.93 5.39 -5.78
CA LYS A 115 -25.34 5.16 -5.45
C LYS A 115 -26.06 6.45 -5.05
N MET A 116 -25.44 7.29 -4.22
CA MET A 116 -26.02 8.57 -3.80
C MET A 116 -26.20 9.51 -5.00
N ILE A 117 -25.24 9.57 -5.93
CA ILE A 117 -25.38 10.32 -7.19
C ILE A 117 -26.58 9.80 -8.00
N ASN A 118 -26.74 8.49 -8.11
CA ASN A 118 -27.88 7.90 -8.81
C ASN A 118 -29.22 8.19 -8.11
N CYS A 119 -29.25 8.37 -6.79
CA CYS A 119 -30.45 8.81 -6.08
C CYS A 119 -30.78 10.29 -6.37
N ILE A 120 -29.77 11.15 -6.45
CA ILE A 120 -29.95 12.59 -6.77
C ILE A 120 -30.37 12.77 -8.22
N LYS A 121 -29.75 12.02 -9.13
CA LYS A 121 -30.05 12.02 -10.56
C LYS A 121 -30.31 10.58 -11.00
N PRO A 122 -31.53 10.06 -10.75
CA PRO A 122 -31.93 8.80 -11.36
C PRO A 122 -31.77 8.97 -12.87
N GLY A 123 -31.31 7.90 -13.55
CA GLY A 123 -31.09 7.91 -14.99
C GLY A 123 -32.27 8.60 -15.68
N LYS A 124 -31.98 9.66 -16.44
CA LYS A 124 -32.98 10.40 -17.20
C LYS A 124 -33.52 9.50 -18.32
N SER A 125 -34.44 8.63 -17.96
CA SER A 125 -35.45 8.04 -18.82
C SER A 125 -36.76 8.05 -18.04
N ILE A 126 -37.18 9.24 -17.61
CA ILE A 126 -38.62 9.47 -17.56
C ILE A 126 -39.00 9.37 -19.02
N GLY A 127 -39.52 8.22 -19.43
CA GLY A 127 -40.01 8.06 -20.78
C GLY A 127 -41.11 9.08 -20.97
N THR A 128 -40.77 10.19 -21.63
CA THR A 128 -41.75 11.21 -21.93
C THR A 128 -42.69 10.62 -22.95
N TYR A 129 -43.99 10.81 -22.73
CA TYR A 129 -44.99 10.47 -23.73
C TYR A 129 -44.67 11.26 -25.01
N ASN A 130 -44.55 10.56 -26.13
CA ASN A 130 -44.52 11.21 -27.44
C ASN A 130 -45.91 11.79 -27.76
N ALA A 131 -46.05 12.52 -28.87
CA ALA A 131 -47.32 13.12 -29.30
C ALA A 131 -48.48 12.12 -29.46
N TYR A 132 -48.19 10.81 -29.47
CA TYR A 132 -49.16 9.71 -29.57
C TYR A 132 -49.44 9.01 -28.23
N GLY A 133 -48.92 9.52 -27.11
CA GLY A 133 -49.13 8.91 -25.80
C GLY A 133 -48.32 7.64 -25.55
N GLN A 134 -47.25 7.38 -26.31
CA GLN A 134 -46.33 6.27 -26.07
C GLN A 134 -45.11 6.73 -25.28
N VAL A 135 -44.74 5.97 -24.25
CA VAL A 135 -43.55 6.23 -23.43
C VAL A 135 -42.30 6.01 -24.29
N GLY A 136 -41.55 7.08 -24.56
CA GLY A 136 -40.25 6.98 -25.23
C GLY A 136 -39.28 6.14 -24.38
N LYS A 137 -38.64 5.14 -24.99
CA LYS A 137 -37.60 4.31 -24.34
C LYS A 137 -36.48 5.17 -23.75
#